data_AF-A0A671RAF5-F1
#
_entry.id   AF-A0A671RAF5-F1
#
_cell.length_a   1.000
_cell.length_b   1.000
_cell.length_c   1.000
_cell.angle_alpha   90.00
_cell.angle_beta   90.00
_cell.angle_gamma   90.00
#
_symmetry.space_group_name_H-M   'P 1'
#
loop_
_entity.id
_entity.type
_entity.pdbx_description
1 polymer ?
#
loop_
_entity_poly.entity_id
_entity_poly.type
_entity_poly.pdbx_seq_one_letter_code
_entity_poly.pdbx_strand_id
1 'polypeptide(L)'
;MAEPRKRVKVRKKEREGKKTRRHCAANAGISSCLWHQGLARAGPFLLKDQRWGSTLLSRNQSLEEEFERAKAAVESDTEFWDKMQAEWEELARRNWLTDNDRPQIPSNVSPYEKGYYFHTDNPFKDWPNAFEEGLRKSREGELPNAVLLLEAAVLQDPQDSEAWLVLGTTQAESENEQAAIVSLQRCLELHPNNLQALMALAVSLTNTGMRQEAAEALLSWIRHNPKYKYLLKSRTHLQSSPGSRRPSFPSITGCPLLPEVKDLYLEAAQHNSDTIDPDLQTGLGVLYNLSSEFNKAVEAFNAALSVRPEDYLLWNRLGATLANGDRSEEAVEAYTRALELQPGFIRSRYNLGISCINMGAHREAAGHFLTALSLQRKSRSRQLSHQVMSGNIWTALRIALSMLDQPELFQAANIGDLDLLMRAFNLDM
;
A
#
# COMPACT_ATOMS: atom_id res chain seq x y z
N MET A 1 -63.07 -3.25 -45.19
CA MET A 1 -62.25 -2.14 -45.72
C MET A 1 -61.50 -1.51 -44.56
N ALA A 2 -60.19 -1.75 -44.46
CA ALA A 2 -59.19 -1.09 -43.60
C ALA A 2 -57.89 -1.89 -43.79
N GLU A 3 -57.04 -1.51 -44.74
CA GLU A 3 -55.83 -0.68 -44.61
C GLU A 3 -54.54 -1.52 -44.48
N PRO A 4 -53.48 -1.26 -45.27
CA PRO A 4 -52.36 -2.18 -45.44
C PRO A 4 -51.17 -1.87 -44.50
N ARG A 5 -50.53 -2.95 -44.05
CA ARG A 5 -49.31 -2.99 -43.23
C ARG A 5 -48.14 -2.25 -43.89
N LYS A 6 -47.67 -1.16 -43.27
CA LYS A 6 -46.39 -0.50 -43.61
C LYS A 6 -45.21 -1.35 -43.12
N ARG A 7 -44.45 -1.91 -44.08
CA ARG A 7 -43.11 -2.49 -43.86
C ARG A 7 -42.14 -1.38 -43.46
N VAL A 8 -41.64 -1.42 -42.23
CA VAL A 8 -40.52 -0.57 -41.79
C VAL A 8 -39.23 -1.19 -42.31
N LYS A 9 -38.57 -0.49 -43.24
CA LYS A 9 -37.22 -0.82 -43.73
C LYS A 9 -36.21 -0.54 -42.62
N VAL A 10 -35.55 -1.61 -42.15
CA VAL A 10 -34.36 -1.53 -41.30
C VAL A 10 -33.22 -0.91 -42.11
N ARG A 11 -32.87 0.35 -41.83
CA ARG A 11 -31.63 0.96 -42.30
C ARG A 11 -30.55 0.72 -41.24
N LYS A 12 -29.61 -0.18 -41.55
CA LYS A 12 -28.29 -0.27 -40.90
C LYS A 12 -27.63 1.11 -41.02
N LYS A 13 -27.49 1.82 -39.91
CA LYS A 13 -26.53 2.92 -39.76
C LYS A 13 -25.27 2.30 -39.17
N GLU A 14 -24.25 2.15 -40.00
CA GLU A 14 -22.86 2.01 -39.55
C GLU A 14 -22.54 3.24 -38.69
N ARG A 15 -22.35 3.01 -37.39
CA ARG A 15 -21.73 3.98 -36.49
C ARG A 15 -20.26 3.59 -36.41
N GLU A 16 -19.41 4.40 -37.01
CA GLU A 16 -17.98 4.42 -36.74
C GLU A 16 -17.77 4.51 -35.23
N GLY A 17 -17.26 3.42 -34.65
CA GLY A 17 -16.89 3.35 -33.25
C GLY A 17 -15.63 4.17 -33.01
N LYS A 18 -15.79 5.44 -32.63
CA LYS A 18 -14.78 6.10 -31.79
C LYS A 18 -14.75 5.34 -30.47
N LYS A 19 -13.79 4.40 -30.32
CA LYS A 19 -13.43 3.80 -29.02
C LYS A 19 -12.92 4.93 -28.13
N THR A 20 -13.83 5.51 -27.34
CA THR A 20 -13.50 6.31 -26.18
C THR A 20 -12.75 5.43 -25.18
N ARG A 21 -11.57 5.91 -24.76
CA ARG A 21 -10.79 5.39 -23.64
C ARG A 21 -11.72 5.07 -22.47
N ARG A 22 -11.83 3.80 -22.10
CA ARG A 22 -12.36 3.37 -20.79
C ARG A 22 -11.16 2.94 -19.96
N HIS A 23 -10.68 3.85 -19.11
CA HIS A 23 -9.85 3.51 -17.97
C HIS A 23 -10.75 2.81 -16.95
N CYS A 24 -10.59 1.50 -16.79
CA CYS A 24 -10.98 0.81 -15.57
C CYS A 24 -9.68 0.59 -14.78
N ALA A 25 -9.27 1.60 -14.02
CA ALA A 25 -8.20 1.48 -13.02
C ALA A 25 -8.84 1.77 -11.66
N ALA A 26 -9.33 0.71 -11.02
CA ALA A 26 -9.78 0.73 -9.64
C ALA A 26 -9.74 -0.71 -9.11
N ASN A 27 -8.56 -1.12 -8.64
CA ASN A 27 -8.28 -2.12 -7.60
C ASN A 27 -6.91 -2.74 -7.82
N ALA A 28 -5.90 -2.09 -7.24
CA ALA A 28 -4.62 -2.63 -6.80
C ALA A 28 -3.77 -1.41 -6.47
N GLY A 29 -3.70 -1.02 -5.19
CA GLY A 29 -2.62 -0.15 -4.75
C GLY A 29 -1.31 -0.82 -5.15
N ILE A 30 -0.45 -0.09 -5.86
CA ILE A 30 0.90 -0.47 -6.33
C ILE A 30 1.02 -0.96 -7.80
N SER A 31 0.06 -1.67 -8.42
CA SER A 31 0.27 -2.14 -9.82
C SER A 31 0.02 -1.11 -10.94
N SER A 32 -0.72 -0.01 -10.68
CA SER A 32 -1.11 0.90 -11.76
C SER A 32 -0.12 2.04 -12.04
N CYS A 33 0.87 2.30 -11.18
CA CYS A 33 1.79 3.44 -11.37
C CYS A 33 3.01 3.11 -12.25
N LEU A 34 3.36 1.83 -12.43
CA LEU A 34 4.54 1.42 -13.18
C LEU A 34 4.39 1.51 -14.72
N TRP A 35 3.18 1.68 -15.25
CA TRP A 35 2.94 1.58 -16.69
C TRP A 35 2.96 2.90 -17.47
N HIS A 36 3.03 4.06 -16.82
CA HIS A 36 2.88 5.36 -17.51
C HIS A 36 4.16 6.13 -17.84
N GLN A 37 5.36 5.63 -17.50
CA GLN A 37 6.61 6.40 -17.66
C GLN A 37 7.56 5.97 -18.80
N GLY A 38 7.25 4.93 -19.57
CA GLY A 38 8.06 4.54 -20.73
C GLY A 38 7.46 5.03 -22.04
N LEU A 39 7.66 6.29 -22.44
CA LEU A 39 7.64 6.82 -23.83
C LEU A 39 7.49 8.35 -23.85
N ALA A 40 8.52 9.10 -23.45
CA ALA A 40 8.64 10.51 -23.85
C ALA A 40 10.07 11.03 -23.66
N ARG A 41 10.92 10.92 -24.69
CA ARG A 41 11.96 11.92 -25.02
C ARG A 41 12.75 11.50 -26.26
N ALA A 42 12.37 12.06 -27.41
CA ALA A 42 13.29 12.39 -28.50
C ALA A 42 12.65 13.52 -29.33
N GLY A 43 13.04 14.76 -29.07
CA GLY A 43 12.68 15.92 -29.90
C GLY A 43 13.66 16.07 -31.07
N PRO A 44 13.22 16.46 -32.28
CA PRO A 44 14.10 16.57 -33.42
C PRO A 44 14.83 17.93 -33.44
N PHE A 45 16.17 17.89 -33.53
CA PHE A 45 17.00 19.06 -33.82
C PHE A 45 17.20 19.22 -35.33
N LEU A 46 17.16 20.48 -35.79
CA LEU A 46 17.16 20.95 -37.18
C LEU A 46 18.51 20.78 -37.91
N LEU A 47 18.43 20.55 -39.23
CA LEU A 47 19.51 20.44 -40.23
C LEU A 47 20.33 21.73 -40.45
N LYS A 48 21.61 21.56 -40.84
CA LYS A 48 22.30 22.42 -41.82
C LYS A 48 23.27 21.61 -42.70
N ASP A 49 23.22 21.90 -44.01
CA ASP A 49 23.92 21.24 -45.13
C ASP A 49 25.45 21.34 -45.12
N GLN A 50 26.15 20.30 -45.62
CA GLN A 50 26.85 20.32 -46.93
C GLN A 50 27.53 18.97 -47.29
N ARG A 51 27.65 18.77 -48.62
CA ARG A 51 27.91 17.54 -49.41
C ARG A 51 29.27 16.83 -49.15
N TRP A 52 29.37 15.55 -49.50
CA TRP A 52 30.08 14.99 -50.68
C TRP A 52 29.91 13.45 -50.70
N GLY A 53 29.62 12.89 -51.89
CA GLY A 53 29.11 11.54 -52.09
C GLY A 53 30.18 10.45 -52.23
N SER A 54 29.84 9.26 -51.72
CA SER A 54 30.36 7.90 -52.00
C SER A 54 30.24 7.01 -50.76
N THR A 55 30.08 7.60 -49.56
CA THR A 55 29.95 6.91 -48.26
C THR A 55 28.50 6.66 -47.82
N LEU A 56 27.51 7.13 -48.59
CA LEU A 56 26.09 7.10 -48.20
C LEU A 56 25.42 5.72 -48.39
N LEU A 57 25.87 4.89 -49.32
CA LEU A 57 25.27 3.57 -49.57
C LEU A 57 25.60 2.54 -48.48
N SER A 58 26.85 2.50 -47.99
CA SER A 58 27.23 1.62 -46.87
C SER A 58 26.67 2.13 -45.53
N ARG A 59 26.57 3.44 -45.36
CA ARG A 59 26.02 4.07 -44.15
C ARG A 59 24.49 3.93 -44.05
N ASN A 60 23.78 3.89 -45.18
CA ASN A 60 22.35 3.60 -45.19
C ASN A 60 22.06 2.12 -44.90
N GLN A 61 22.84 1.18 -45.44
CA GLN A 61 22.73 -0.24 -45.04
C GLN A 61 23.01 -0.45 -43.54
N SER A 62 24.03 0.23 -43.00
CA SER A 62 24.37 0.19 -41.58
C SER A 62 23.26 0.76 -40.67
N LEU A 63 22.60 1.84 -41.10
CA LEU A 63 21.49 2.46 -40.35
C LEU A 63 20.21 1.61 -40.41
N GLU A 64 19.96 0.93 -41.53
CA GLU A 64 18.81 0.05 -41.70
C GLU A 64 18.98 -1.24 -40.89
N GLU A 65 20.19 -1.79 -40.83
CA GLU A 65 20.53 -2.89 -39.91
C GLU A 65 20.48 -2.48 -38.43
N GLU A 66 20.91 -1.25 -38.09
CA GLU A 66 20.77 -0.70 -36.73
C GLU A 66 19.30 -0.46 -36.35
N PHE A 67 18.49 0.02 -37.30
CA PHE A 67 17.06 0.21 -37.11
C PHE A 67 16.33 -1.12 -36.94
N GLU A 68 16.62 -2.13 -37.77
CA GLU A 68 16.04 -3.47 -37.62
C GLU A 68 16.52 -4.16 -36.34
N ARG A 69 17.77 -3.93 -35.88
CA ARG A 69 18.23 -4.38 -34.55
C ARG A 69 17.49 -3.69 -33.42
N ALA A 70 17.31 -2.37 -33.50
CA ALA A 70 16.58 -1.61 -32.48
C ALA A 70 15.10 -1.99 -32.44
N LYS A 71 14.50 -2.21 -33.62
CA LYS A 71 13.12 -2.69 -33.75
C LYS A 71 12.96 -4.12 -33.22
N ALA A 72 13.88 -5.03 -33.55
CA ALA A 72 13.87 -6.39 -33.01
C ALA A 72 14.11 -6.41 -31.49
N ALA A 73 14.92 -5.49 -30.94
CA ALA A 73 15.09 -5.34 -29.49
C ALA A 73 13.80 -4.85 -28.82
N VAL A 74 13.11 -3.87 -29.41
CA VAL A 74 11.81 -3.39 -28.92
C VAL A 74 10.72 -4.45 -29.06
N GLU A 75 10.69 -5.20 -30.17
CA GLU A 75 9.75 -6.30 -30.40
C GLU A 75 10.01 -7.45 -29.40
N SER A 76 11.28 -7.81 -29.16
CA SER A 76 11.70 -8.77 -28.12
C SER A 76 11.32 -8.29 -26.71
N ASP A 77 11.48 -7.01 -26.40
CA ASP A 77 11.07 -6.44 -25.12
C ASP A 77 9.55 -6.51 -24.99
N THR A 78 8.78 -6.16 -26.02
CA THR A 78 7.31 -6.29 -25.99
C THR A 78 6.85 -7.73 -25.87
N GLU A 79 7.48 -8.68 -26.56
CA GLU A 79 7.17 -10.11 -26.44
C GLU A 79 7.55 -10.66 -25.06
N PHE A 80 8.66 -10.18 -24.48
CA PHE A 80 9.06 -10.50 -23.11
C PHE A 80 8.04 -9.96 -22.09
N TRP A 81 7.60 -8.71 -22.24
CA TRP A 81 6.59 -8.10 -21.38
C TRP A 81 5.21 -8.73 -21.54
N ASP A 82 4.79 -9.08 -22.76
CA ASP A 82 3.53 -9.78 -23.03
C ASP A 82 3.55 -11.21 -22.46
N LYS A 83 4.70 -11.89 -22.54
CA LYS A 83 4.88 -13.21 -21.93
C LYS A 83 4.90 -13.11 -20.40
N MET A 84 5.54 -12.09 -19.85
CA MET A 84 5.54 -11.84 -18.42
C MET A 84 4.14 -11.49 -17.91
N GLN A 85 3.40 -10.65 -18.62
CA GLN A 85 1.99 -10.34 -18.36
C GLN A 85 1.14 -11.61 -18.37
N ALA A 86 1.32 -12.49 -19.36
CA ALA A 86 0.59 -13.76 -19.45
C ALA A 86 0.95 -14.72 -18.30
N GLU A 87 2.21 -14.80 -17.90
CA GLU A 87 2.65 -15.58 -16.73
C GLU A 87 2.11 -14.99 -15.42
N TRP A 88 2.03 -13.66 -15.32
CA TRP A 88 1.46 -12.94 -14.17
C TRP A 88 -0.05 -13.15 -14.06
N GLU A 89 -0.77 -13.09 -15.18
CA GLU A 89 -2.20 -13.38 -15.27
C GLU A 89 -2.48 -14.86 -14.94
N GLU A 90 -1.66 -15.80 -15.42
CA GLU A 90 -1.79 -17.22 -15.10
C GLU A 90 -1.41 -17.54 -13.65
N LEU A 91 -0.43 -16.84 -13.06
CA LEU A 91 -0.09 -16.95 -11.63
C LEU A 91 -1.20 -16.38 -10.75
N ALA A 92 -1.79 -15.24 -11.12
CA ALA A 92 -2.99 -14.69 -10.49
C ALA A 92 -4.18 -15.65 -10.61
N ARG A 93 -4.33 -16.32 -11.76
CA ARG A 93 -5.36 -17.35 -11.99
C ARG A 93 -5.15 -18.61 -11.14
N ARG A 94 -3.89 -19.03 -10.94
CA ARG A 94 -3.52 -20.18 -10.08
C ARG A 94 -3.67 -19.87 -8.58
N ASN A 95 -3.34 -18.66 -8.16
CA ASN A 95 -3.64 -18.17 -6.82
C ASN A 95 -5.16 -18.05 -6.59
N TRP A 96 -5.93 -17.74 -7.62
CA TRP A 96 -7.40 -17.76 -7.55
C TRP A 96 -7.99 -19.19 -7.53
N LEU A 97 -7.36 -20.15 -8.22
CA LEU A 97 -7.79 -21.56 -8.21
C LEU A 97 -7.46 -22.29 -6.91
N THR A 98 -6.39 -21.92 -6.20
CA THR A 98 -6.05 -22.47 -4.88
C THR A 98 -6.94 -21.94 -3.75
N ASP A 99 -7.60 -20.80 -3.95
CA ASP A 99 -8.59 -20.26 -2.99
C ASP A 99 -10.00 -20.88 -3.17
N ASN A 100 -10.27 -21.53 -4.31
CA ASN A 100 -11.55 -22.20 -4.59
C ASN A 100 -11.69 -23.61 -3.99
N ASP A 101 -10.62 -24.21 -3.46
CA ASP A 101 -10.68 -25.52 -2.77
C ASP A 101 -11.05 -25.38 -1.28
N ARG A 102 -11.37 -24.18 -0.80
CA ARG A 102 -12.06 -24.03 0.49
C ARG A 102 -13.53 -24.43 0.31
N PRO A 103 -14.08 -25.31 1.17
CA PRO A 103 -15.47 -25.75 1.04
C PRO A 103 -16.41 -24.54 0.99
N GLN A 104 -17.28 -24.51 -0.02
CA GLN A 104 -18.22 -23.41 -0.24
C GLN A 104 -19.20 -23.29 0.94
N ILE A 105 -19.00 -22.25 1.76
CA ILE A 105 -19.94 -21.83 2.80
C ILE A 105 -20.95 -20.87 2.15
N PRO A 106 -22.26 -21.01 2.43
CA PRO A 106 -23.30 -20.22 1.78
C PRO A 106 -23.11 -18.71 1.99
N SER A 107 -23.40 -17.97 0.93
CA SER A 107 -23.11 -16.55 0.69
C SER A 107 -23.96 -15.58 1.51
N ASN A 108 -23.83 -15.60 2.84
CA ASN A 108 -24.44 -14.58 3.72
C ASN A 108 -23.52 -14.12 4.87
N VAL A 109 -22.21 -14.28 4.71
CA VAL A 109 -21.22 -13.93 5.73
C VAL A 109 -20.48 -12.66 5.32
N SER A 110 -20.45 -11.68 6.23
CA SER A 110 -19.66 -10.45 6.11
C SER A 110 -18.18 -10.78 5.85
N PRO A 111 -17.43 -10.06 5.00
CA PRO A 111 -16.01 -10.34 4.71
C PRO A 111 -15.09 -10.36 5.96
N TYR A 112 -15.61 -9.91 7.10
CA TYR A 112 -14.91 -9.59 8.34
C TYR A 112 -14.92 -10.71 9.41
N GLU A 113 -15.37 -11.92 9.10
CA GLU A 113 -15.35 -13.06 10.05
C GLU A 113 -14.02 -13.85 10.10
N LYS A 114 -12.90 -13.28 9.65
CA LYS A 114 -11.58 -13.92 9.83
C LYS A 114 -10.96 -13.40 11.13
N GLY A 115 -11.09 -14.18 12.20
CA GLY A 115 -10.42 -13.92 13.48
C GLY A 115 -8.90 -13.84 13.35
N TYR A 116 -8.24 -13.35 14.40
CA TYR A 116 -6.78 -13.21 14.42
C TYR A 116 -6.09 -14.58 14.30
N TYR A 117 -5.09 -14.69 13.40
CA TYR A 117 -4.30 -15.90 13.22
C TYR A 117 -3.05 -15.85 14.10
N PHE A 118 -3.07 -16.60 15.20
CA PHE A 118 -1.95 -16.71 16.12
C PHE A 118 -0.85 -17.62 15.59
N HIS A 119 0.39 -17.33 15.99
CA HIS A 119 1.49 -18.27 15.78
C HIS A 119 1.25 -19.55 16.59
N THR A 120 1.23 -20.70 15.91
CA THR A 120 0.96 -22.01 16.53
C THR A 120 2.02 -22.39 17.55
N ASP A 121 3.29 -22.12 17.23
CA ASP A 121 4.45 -22.46 18.05
C ASP A 121 5.10 -21.20 18.64
N ASN A 122 4.31 -20.41 19.38
CA ASN A 122 4.80 -19.20 20.02
C ASN A 122 5.69 -19.54 21.24
N PRO A 123 7.01 -19.25 21.21
CA PRO A 123 7.93 -19.58 22.30
C PRO A 123 7.67 -18.77 23.58
N PHE A 124 6.89 -17.70 23.50
CA PHE A 124 6.56 -16.82 24.61
C PHE A 124 5.15 -17.06 25.16
N LYS A 125 4.42 -18.08 24.70
CA LYS A 125 3.02 -18.32 25.09
C LYS A 125 2.79 -18.27 26.62
N ASP A 126 3.69 -18.89 27.37
CA ASP A 126 3.63 -18.97 28.84
C ASP A 126 4.59 -17.95 29.52
N TRP A 127 5.06 -16.95 28.79
CA TRP A 127 6.00 -15.95 29.31
C TRP A 127 5.29 -15.05 30.36
N PRO A 128 5.83 -14.89 31.57
CA PRO A 128 5.24 -14.02 32.58
C PRO A 128 5.42 -12.56 32.17
N ASN A 129 4.40 -11.71 32.41
CA ASN A 129 4.44 -10.29 32.06
C ASN A 129 4.73 -10.07 30.57
N ALA A 130 4.10 -10.89 29.71
CA ALA A 130 4.30 -10.87 28.27
C ALA A 130 3.96 -9.50 27.65
N PHE A 131 2.98 -8.79 28.21
CA PHE A 131 2.60 -7.46 27.74
C PHE A 131 3.72 -6.44 27.94
N GLU A 132 4.27 -6.31 29.16
CA GLU A 132 5.31 -5.32 29.44
C GLU A 132 6.59 -5.60 28.62
N GLU A 133 6.96 -6.86 28.49
CA GLU A 133 8.13 -7.26 27.68
C GLU A 133 7.87 -7.05 26.18
N GLY A 134 6.67 -7.35 25.69
CA GLY A 134 6.27 -7.08 24.31
C GLY A 134 6.28 -5.60 23.97
N LEU A 135 5.75 -4.76 24.86
CA LEU A 135 5.77 -3.30 24.73
C LEU A 135 7.21 -2.77 24.73
N ARG A 136 8.08 -3.28 25.60
CA ARG A 136 9.50 -2.93 25.62
C ARG A 136 10.19 -3.27 24.31
N LYS A 137 9.98 -4.49 23.79
CA LYS A 137 10.55 -4.95 22.53
C LYS A 137 10.05 -4.14 21.32
N SER A 138 8.77 -3.75 21.33
CA SER A 138 8.19 -2.87 20.31
C SER A 138 8.91 -1.51 20.29
N ARG A 139 9.12 -0.90 21.46
CA ARG A 139 9.88 0.36 21.60
C ARG A 139 11.34 0.23 21.17
N GLU A 140 11.99 -0.90 21.46
CA GLU A 140 13.36 -1.21 21.03
C GLU A 140 13.47 -1.46 19.50
N GLY A 141 12.35 -1.57 18.78
CA GLY A 141 12.33 -1.89 17.35
C GLY A 141 12.53 -3.38 17.03
N GLU A 142 12.49 -4.26 18.03
CA GLU A 142 12.53 -5.72 17.85
C GLU A 142 11.13 -6.27 17.52
N LEU A 143 10.56 -5.81 16.41
CA LEU A 143 9.16 -6.05 16.06
C LEU A 143 8.74 -7.54 16.04
N PRO A 144 9.53 -8.50 15.49
CA PRO A 144 9.10 -9.90 15.46
C PRO A 144 8.94 -10.53 16.85
N ASN A 145 9.86 -10.24 17.77
CA ASN A 145 9.76 -10.73 19.15
C ASN A 145 8.62 -10.01 19.89
N ALA A 146 8.46 -8.70 19.65
CA ALA A 146 7.36 -7.92 20.20
C ALA A 146 6.00 -8.52 19.80
N VAL A 147 5.79 -8.85 18.52
CA VAL A 147 4.55 -9.49 18.04
C VAL A 147 4.29 -10.80 18.79
N LEU A 148 5.28 -11.69 18.92
CA LEU A 148 5.08 -12.98 19.60
C LEU A 148 4.76 -12.80 21.10
N LEU A 149 5.41 -11.85 21.78
CA LEU A 149 5.12 -11.53 23.17
C LEU A 149 3.71 -10.93 23.33
N LEU A 150 3.31 -10.03 22.44
CA LEU A 150 1.99 -9.40 22.46
C LEU A 150 0.89 -10.40 22.12
N GLU A 151 1.15 -11.36 21.23
CA GLU A 151 0.25 -12.50 21.01
C GLU A 151 0.08 -13.35 22.27
N ALA A 152 1.17 -13.61 23.00
CA ALA A 152 1.08 -14.31 24.29
C ALA A 152 0.27 -13.48 25.31
N ALA A 153 0.46 -12.16 25.35
CA ALA A 153 -0.29 -11.27 26.22
C ALA A 153 -1.81 -11.31 25.98
N VAL A 154 -2.26 -11.19 24.72
CA VAL A 154 -3.70 -11.26 24.41
C VAL A 154 -4.28 -12.67 24.57
N LEU A 155 -3.45 -13.72 24.55
CA LEU A 155 -3.88 -15.08 24.90
C LEU A 155 -4.03 -15.26 26.42
N GLN A 156 -3.19 -14.60 27.21
CA GLN A 156 -3.28 -14.59 28.68
C GLN A 156 -4.46 -13.75 29.17
N ASP A 157 -4.70 -12.58 28.56
CA ASP A 157 -5.89 -11.76 28.80
C ASP A 157 -6.53 -11.27 27.48
N PRO A 158 -7.53 -12.02 26.95
CA PRO A 158 -8.22 -11.64 25.72
C PRO A 158 -9.06 -10.36 25.80
N GLN A 159 -9.30 -9.84 27.01
CA GLN A 159 -10.11 -8.65 27.26
C GLN A 159 -9.26 -7.39 27.47
N ASP A 160 -7.93 -7.52 27.45
CA ASP A 160 -7.02 -6.39 27.49
C ASP A 160 -7.01 -5.64 26.14
N SER A 161 -7.75 -4.54 26.08
CA SER A 161 -7.81 -3.69 24.89
C SER A 161 -6.47 -3.00 24.57
N GLU A 162 -5.62 -2.77 25.57
CA GLU A 162 -4.32 -2.13 25.37
C GLU A 162 -3.35 -3.11 24.70
N ALA A 163 -3.33 -4.37 25.14
CA ALA A 163 -2.59 -5.44 24.46
C ALA A 163 -2.99 -5.57 22.98
N TRP A 164 -4.30 -5.52 22.67
CA TRP A 164 -4.79 -5.53 21.29
C TRP A 164 -4.37 -4.30 20.47
N LEU A 165 -4.36 -3.11 21.08
CA LEU A 165 -3.87 -1.88 20.45
C LEU A 165 -2.38 -1.98 20.09
N VAL A 166 -1.55 -2.40 21.05
CA VAL A 166 -0.10 -2.50 20.86
C VAL A 166 0.22 -3.62 19.85
N LEU A 167 -0.49 -4.75 19.89
CA LEU A 167 -0.38 -5.81 18.88
C LEU A 167 -0.71 -5.28 17.48
N GLY A 168 -1.84 -4.58 17.34
CA GLY A 168 -2.29 -4.08 16.04
C GLY A 168 -1.35 -3.03 15.43
N THR A 169 -0.88 -2.09 16.24
CA THR A 169 0.12 -1.10 15.80
C THR A 169 1.47 -1.73 15.45
N THR A 170 1.95 -2.66 16.28
CA THR A 170 3.21 -3.39 16.01
C THR A 170 3.11 -4.24 14.74
N GLN A 171 1.97 -4.87 14.45
CA GLN A 171 1.72 -5.58 13.20
C GLN A 171 1.71 -4.65 11.97
N ALA A 172 1.13 -3.45 12.10
CA ALA A 172 1.16 -2.46 11.02
C ALA A 172 2.61 -2.03 10.72
N GLU A 173 3.42 -1.84 11.76
CA GLU A 173 4.85 -1.51 11.65
C GLU A 173 5.68 -2.67 11.08
N SER A 174 5.23 -3.90 11.29
CA SER A 174 5.85 -5.14 10.80
C SER A 174 5.51 -5.48 9.34
N GLU A 175 4.83 -4.60 8.61
CA GLU A 175 4.34 -4.85 7.23
C GLU A 175 3.32 -6.00 7.17
N ASN A 176 2.44 -6.11 8.18
CA ASN A 176 1.33 -7.07 8.23
C ASN A 176 -0.02 -6.36 8.49
N GLU A 177 -0.55 -5.75 7.43
CA GLU A 177 -1.76 -4.91 7.48
C GLU A 177 -3.02 -5.70 7.88
N GLN A 178 -3.14 -6.96 7.44
CA GLN A 178 -4.32 -7.76 7.75
C GLN A 178 -4.42 -8.06 9.25
N ALA A 179 -3.31 -8.47 9.88
CA ALA A 179 -3.28 -8.72 11.33
C ALA A 179 -3.46 -7.42 12.13
N ALA A 180 -2.92 -6.31 11.62
CA ALA A 180 -3.11 -4.98 12.20
C ALA A 180 -4.60 -4.61 12.27
N ILE A 181 -5.30 -4.68 11.14
CA ILE A 181 -6.74 -4.34 11.05
C ILE A 181 -7.56 -5.16 12.04
N VAL A 182 -7.38 -6.49 12.06
CA VAL A 182 -8.14 -7.38 12.94
C VAL A 182 -7.88 -7.07 14.42
N SER A 183 -6.61 -6.85 14.80
CA SER A 183 -6.24 -6.52 16.18
C SER A 183 -6.80 -5.17 16.64
N LEU A 184 -6.73 -4.16 15.76
CA LEU A 184 -7.25 -2.82 16.03
C LEU A 184 -8.79 -2.82 16.12
N GLN A 185 -9.47 -3.59 15.26
CA GLN A 185 -10.91 -3.80 15.37
C GLN A 185 -11.27 -4.47 16.70
N ARG A 186 -10.51 -5.50 17.10
CA ARG A 186 -10.71 -6.16 18.40
C ARG A 186 -10.50 -5.21 19.59
N CYS A 187 -9.49 -4.35 19.53
CA CYS A 187 -9.32 -3.27 20.51
C CYS A 187 -10.56 -2.36 20.57
N LEU A 188 -11.15 -2.00 19.43
CA LEU A 188 -12.31 -1.10 19.35
C LEU A 188 -13.63 -1.77 19.72
N GLU A 189 -13.74 -3.09 19.62
CA GLU A 189 -14.86 -3.85 20.19
C GLU A 189 -14.87 -3.76 21.71
N LEU A 190 -13.70 -3.85 22.34
CA LEU A 190 -13.53 -3.75 23.79
C LEU A 190 -13.62 -2.30 24.27
N HIS A 191 -13.01 -1.38 23.52
CA HIS A 191 -12.90 0.04 23.86
C HIS A 191 -13.19 0.94 22.63
N PRO A 192 -14.46 1.25 22.31
CA PRO A 192 -14.85 1.98 21.09
C PRO A 192 -14.33 3.41 20.96
N ASN A 193 -14.01 4.07 22.08
CA ASN A 193 -13.48 5.44 22.11
C ASN A 193 -11.95 5.53 22.17
N ASN A 194 -11.23 4.43 21.90
CA ASN A 194 -9.78 4.46 21.81
C ASN A 194 -9.32 5.23 20.56
N LEU A 195 -8.92 6.49 20.74
CA LEU A 195 -8.55 7.39 19.65
C LEU A 195 -7.30 6.94 18.89
N GLN A 196 -6.34 6.30 19.57
CA GLN A 196 -5.13 5.78 18.95
C GLN A 196 -5.48 4.60 18.04
N ALA A 197 -6.31 3.67 18.51
CA ALA A 197 -6.78 2.54 17.71
C ALA A 197 -7.58 3.01 16.48
N LEU A 198 -8.46 4.01 16.64
CA LEU A 198 -9.23 4.58 15.52
C LEU A 198 -8.34 5.21 14.45
N MET A 199 -7.31 5.97 14.86
CA MET A 199 -6.38 6.60 13.93
C MET A 199 -5.50 5.54 13.24
N ALA A 200 -4.97 4.58 13.99
CA ALA A 200 -4.18 3.48 13.43
C ALA A 200 -5.01 2.66 12.43
N LEU A 201 -6.27 2.35 12.77
CA LEU A 201 -7.17 1.61 11.89
C LEU A 201 -7.47 2.39 10.61
N ALA A 202 -7.71 3.70 10.70
CA ALA A 202 -7.93 4.54 9.52
C ALA A 202 -6.73 4.55 8.56
N VAL A 203 -5.51 4.59 9.10
CA VAL A 203 -4.26 4.50 8.32
C VAL A 203 -4.18 3.13 7.64
N SER A 204 -4.38 2.05 8.41
CA SER A 204 -4.37 0.68 7.89
C SER A 204 -5.37 0.44 6.77
N LEU A 205 -6.62 0.90 6.95
CA LEU A 205 -7.67 0.80 5.95
C LEU A 205 -7.37 1.65 4.70
N THR A 206 -6.69 2.78 4.87
CA THR A 206 -6.24 3.60 3.74
C THR A 206 -5.19 2.85 2.91
N ASN A 207 -4.24 2.18 3.56
CA ASN A 207 -3.20 1.38 2.89
C ASN A 207 -3.79 0.21 2.10
N THR A 208 -4.87 -0.41 2.59
CA THR A 208 -5.57 -1.51 1.88
C THR A 208 -6.57 -1.02 0.82
N GLY A 209 -6.76 0.31 0.69
CA GLY A 209 -7.69 0.90 -0.28
C GLY A 209 -9.17 0.91 0.15
N MET A 210 -9.45 0.59 1.41
CA MET A 210 -10.79 0.54 2.01
C MET A 210 -11.27 1.94 2.40
N ARG A 211 -11.60 2.75 1.37
CA ARG A 211 -11.86 4.19 1.53
C ARG A 211 -13.06 4.51 2.43
N GLN A 212 -14.13 3.72 2.34
CA GLN A 212 -15.36 3.96 3.09
C GLN A 212 -15.13 3.71 4.58
N GLU A 213 -14.53 2.58 4.91
CA GLU A 213 -14.21 2.15 6.27
C GLU A 213 -13.18 3.09 6.91
N ALA A 214 -12.17 3.53 6.16
CA ALA A 214 -11.20 4.52 6.64
C ALA A 214 -11.90 5.85 7.01
N ALA A 215 -12.81 6.34 6.16
CA ALA A 215 -13.59 7.55 6.46
C ALA A 215 -14.51 7.36 7.68
N GLU A 216 -15.08 6.17 7.88
CA GLU A 216 -15.89 5.84 9.05
C GLU A 216 -15.08 5.77 10.35
N ALA A 217 -13.87 5.22 10.30
CA ALA A 217 -12.93 5.23 11.43
C ALA A 217 -12.55 6.66 11.82
N LEU A 218 -12.23 7.51 10.84
CA LEU A 218 -11.92 8.94 11.07
C LEU A 218 -13.10 9.75 11.57
N LEU A 219 -14.32 9.47 11.10
CA LEU A 219 -15.53 10.05 11.66
C LEU A 219 -15.73 9.63 13.12
N SER A 220 -15.52 8.35 13.41
CA SER A 220 -15.61 7.82 14.77
C SER A 220 -14.55 8.43 15.68
N TRP A 221 -13.36 8.75 15.15
CA TRP A 221 -12.33 9.49 15.88
C TRP A 221 -12.84 10.88 16.31
N ILE A 222 -13.43 11.67 15.40
CA ILE A 222 -14.05 12.97 15.75
C ILE A 222 -15.19 12.80 16.76
N ARG A 223 -16.02 11.77 16.58
CA ARG A 223 -17.17 11.48 17.45
C ARG A 223 -16.74 11.22 18.90
N HIS A 224 -15.67 10.47 19.09
CA HIS A 224 -15.18 10.09 20.41
C HIS A 224 -14.17 11.09 20.99
N ASN A 225 -13.61 11.98 20.17
CA ASN A 225 -12.66 12.98 20.64
C ASN A 225 -13.38 14.11 21.41
N PRO A 226 -13.10 14.28 22.73
CA PRO A 226 -13.75 15.32 23.53
C PRO A 226 -13.56 16.73 22.99
N LYS A 227 -12.43 17.00 22.31
CA LYS A 227 -12.12 18.30 21.71
C LYS A 227 -13.03 18.63 20.54
N TYR A 228 -13.46 17.64 19.75
CA TYR A 228 -14.09 17.89 18.44
C TYR A 228 -15.52 17.38 18.33
N LYS A 229 -15.98 16.54 19.26
CA LYS A 229 -17.34 15.96 19.22
C LYS A 229 -18.47 16.97 19.12
N TYR A 230 -18.25 18.23 19.53
CA TYR A 230 -19.24 19.30 19.45
C TYR A 230 -19.61 19.66 18.00
N LEU A 231 -18.69 19.46 17.04
CA LEU A 231 -18.88 19.72 15.62
C LEU A 231 -19.99 18.84 15.01
N LEU A 232 -20.27 17.69 15.64
CA LEU A 232 -21.34 16.81 15.19
C LEU A 232 -22.74 17.30 15.58
N LYS A 233 -22.87 18.26 16.52
CA LYS A 233 -24.18 18.75 16.97
C LYS A 233 -25.01 19.36 15.83
N SER A 234 -24.35 20.02 14.87
CA SER A 234 -24.98 20.61 13.68
C SER A 234 -25.27 19.58 12.57
N ARG A 235 -24.80 18.33 12.70
CA ARG A 235 -24.85 17.29 11.66
C ARG A 235 -25.48 16.01 12.19
N THR A 236 -26.78 16.07 12.48
CA THR A 236 -27.54 14.97 13.10
C THR A 236 -27.55 13.69 12.25
N HIS A 237 -27.45 13.79 10.92
CA HIS A 237 -27.39 12.62 10.03
C HIS A 237 -26.10 11.80 10.19
N LEU A 238 -24.98 12.45 10.55
CA LEU A 238 -23.68 11.79 10.80
C LEU A 238 -23.57 11.17 12.20
N GLN A 239 -24.48 11.52 13.11
CA GLN A 239 -24.55 10.92 14.45
C GLN A 239 -25.11 9.49 14.41
N SER A 240 -25.90 9.15 13.39
CA SER A 240 -26.48 7.82 13.19
C SER A 240 -25.39 6.73 13.15
N SER A 241 -25.66 5.60 13.82
CA SER A 241 -24.79 4.42 13.82
C SER A 241 -24.48 3.95 12.39
N PRO A 242 -23.26 3.41 12.13
CA PRO A 242 -22.83 2.97 10.80
C PRO A 242 -23.86 2.07 10.08
N GLY A 243 -24.53 1.17 10.82
CA GLY A 243 -25.54 0.25 10.29
C GLY A 243 -26.93 0.82 9.98
N SER A 244 -27.24 2.08 10.34
CA SER A 244 -28.55 2.71 10.05
C SER A 244 -28.52 3.63 8.83
N ARG A 245 -27.36 3.85 8.21
CA ARG A 245 -27.28 4.62 6.98
C ARG A 245 -27.80 3.75 5.83
N ARG A 246 -29.07 3.96 5.47
CA ARG A 246 -29.61 3.41 4.22
C ARG A 246 -28.66 3.83 3.09
N PRO A 247 -28.21 2.91 2.23
CA PRO A 247 -27.51 3.31 1.01
C PRO A 247 -28.50 4.09 0.16
N SER A 248 -28.41 5.41 0.21
CA SER A 248 -29.13 6.30 -0.69
C SER A 248 -28.51 6.16 -2.06
N PHE A 249 -29.00 5.16 -2.81
CA PHE A 249 -28.51 4.71 -4.11
C PHE A 249 -27.08 4.14 -4.08
N PRO A 250 -26.77 3.09 -4.85
CA PRO A 250 -25.39 2.77 -5.13
C PRO A 250 -24.80 3.94 -5.93
N SER A 251 -23.98 4.78 -5.29
CA SER A 251 -23.16 5.71 -6.04
C SER A 251 -22.23 4.88 -6.91
N ILE A 252 -22.40 4.99 -8.22
CA ILE A 252 -21.64 4.22 -9.22
C ILE A 252 -20.16 4.65 -9.23
N THR A 253 -19.79 5.74 -8.54
CA THR A 253 -18.40 6.24 -8.48
C THR A 253 -18.18 7.12 -7.23
N GLY A 254 -17.64 6.57 -6.13
CA GLY A 254 -17.04 7.36 -5.04
C GLY A 254 -17.47 7.00 -3.61
N CYS A 255 -16.72 7.50 -2.61
CA CYS A 255 -17.04 7.44 -1.19
C CYS A 255 -17.80 8.72 -0.79
N PRO A 256 -19.14 8.68 -0.59
CA PRO A 256 -19.94 9.88 -0.30
C PRO A 256 -19.63 10.49 1.06
N LEU A 257 -19.10 9.68 1.99
CA LEU A 257 -18.76 10.13 3.34
C LEU A 257 -17.47 10.97 3.38
N LEU A 258 -16.55 10.73 2.45
CA LEU A 258 -15.21 11.31 2.48
C LEU A 258 -15.20 12.86 2.48
N PRO A 259 -15.97 13.57 1.62
CA PRO A 259 -16.04 15.03 1.68
C PRO A 259 -16.58 15.55 3.01
N GLU A 260 -17.61 14.91 3.57
CA GLU A 260 -18.23 15.37 4.82
C GLU A 260 -17.28 15.24 6.02
N VAL A 261 -16.53 14.13 6.09
CA VAL A 261 -15.53 13.91 7.13
C VAL A 261 -14.36 14.86 6.95
N LYS A 262 -13.92 15.11 5.71
CA LYS A 262 -12.90 16.11 5.43
C LYS A 262 -13.30 17.51 5.91
N ASP A 263 -14.53 17.92 5.64
CA ASP A 263 -15.04 19.22 6.10
C ASP A 263 -15.06 19.31 7.64
N LEU A 264 -15.38 18.23 8.35
CA LEU A 264 -15.31 18.19 9.82
C LEU A 264 -13.89 18.43 10.35
N TYR A 265 -12.90 17.77 9.74
CA TYR A 265 -11.51 17.94 10.15
C TYR A 265 -10.98 19.34 9.82
N LEU A 266 -11.39 19.93 8.70
CA LEU A 266 -11.05 21.31 8.34
C LEU A 266 -11.68 22.32 9.30
N GLU A 267 -12.95 22.15 9.66
CA GLU A 267 -13.65 22.96 10.65
C GLU A 267 -12.96 22.84 12.03
N ALA A 268 -12.60 21.63 12.43
CA ALA A 268 -11.83 21.38 13.65
C ALA A 268 -10.47 22.09 13.64
N ALA A 269 -9.75 22.09 12.51
CA ALA A 269 -8.46 22.74 12.39
C ALA A 269 -8.59 24.28 12.45
N GLN A 270 -9.62 24.84 11.82
CA GLN A 270 -9.90 26.29 11.85
C GLN A 270 -10.22 26.79 13.26
N HIS A 271 -10.99 26.02 14.03
CA HIS A 271 -11.31 26.35 15.42
C HIS A 271 -10.10 26.31 16.36
N ASN A 272 -9.03 25.62 15.99
CA ASN A 272 -7.79 25.53 16.76
C ASN A 272 -6.63 26.23 16.03
N SER A 273 -6.89 27.42 15.49
CA SER A 273 -5.90 28.16 14.69
C SER A 273 -4.64 28.56 15.48
N ASP A 274 -4.72 28.66 16.81
CA ASP A 274 -3.58 29.05 17.67
C ASP A 274 -2.64 27.89 18.01
N THR A 275 -3.12 26.63 17.94
CA THR A 275 -2.34 25.45 18.34
C THR A 275 -2.54 24.29 17.37
N ILE A 276 -1.46 23.81 16.78
CA ILE A 276 -1.50 22.65 15.89
C ILE A 276 -1.74 21.38 16.72
N ASP A 277 -2.87 20.70 16.48
CA ASP A 277 -3.12 19.35 17.02
C ASP A 277 -2.55 18.31 16.04
N PRO A 278 -1.45 17.61 16.39
CA PRO A 278 -0.78 16.68 15.48
C PRO A 278 -1.64 15.45 15.12
N ASP A 279 -2.55 15.00 15.99
CA ASP A 279 -3.41 13.86 15.70
C ASP A 279 -4.54 14.27 14.74
N LEU A 280 -5.08 15.49 14.90
CA LEU A 280 -6.01 16.06 13.93
C LEU A 280 -5.35 16.24 12.55
N GLN A 281 -4.13 16.76 12.51
CA GLN A 281 -3.36 16.90 11.27
C GLN A 281 -3.03 15.55 10.64
N THR A 282 -2.76 14.52 11.45
CA THR A 282 -2.59 13.14 10.96
C THR A 282 -3.85 12.66 10.24
N GLY A 283 -5.03 12.87 10.84
CA GLY A 283 -6.30 12.53 10.20
C GLY A 283 -6.56 13.30 8.90
N LEU A 284 -6.24 14.60 8.86
CA LEU A 284 -6.28 15.40 7.63
C LEU A 284 -5.35 14.84 6.55
N GLY A 285 -4.12 14.49 6.90
CA GLY A 285 -3.17 13.86 5.98
C GLY A 285 -3.69 12.55 5.39
N VAL A 286 -4.38 11.73 6.18
CA VAL A 286 -5.04 10.50 5.71
C VAL A 286 -6.21 10.82 4.77
N LEU A 287 -7.08 11.79 5.10
CA LEU A 287 -8.20 12.21 4.24
C LEU A 287 -7.76 12.76 2.89
N TYR A 288 -6.68 13.54 2.88
CA TYR A 288 -6.09 14.04 1.65
C TYR A 288 -5.45 12.93 0.81
N ASN A 289 -4.80 11.93 1.43
CA ASN A 289 -4.33 10.74 0.71
C ASN A 289 -5.50 9.95 0.08
N LEU A 290 -6.59 9.73 0.82
CA LEU A 290 -7.80 9.08 0.30
C LEU A 290 -8.43 9.82 -0.90
N SER A 291 -8.24 11.14 -0.95
CA SER A 291 -8.72 12.04 -2.02
C SER A 291 -7.66 12.30 -3.10
N SER A 292 -6.47 11.70 -2.99
CA SER A 292 -5.31 11.92 -3.86
C SER A 292 -4.84 13.39 -3.95
N GLU A 293 -5.10 14.19 -2.91
CA GLU A 293 -4.61 15.57 -2.76
C GLU A 293 -3.25 15.59 -2.04
N PHE A 294 -2.23 14.96 -2.65
CA PHE A 294 -0.96 14.64 -1.99
C PHE A 294 -0.20 15.86 -1.44
N ASN A 295 -0.22 17.01 -2.14
CA ASN A 295 0.44 18.22 -1.64
C ASN A 295 -0.15 18.72 -0.30
N LYS A 296 -1.48 18.66 -0.15
CA LYS A 296 -2.15 19.03 1.10
C LYS A 296 -1.93 18.00 2.20
N ALA A 297 -1.83 16.72 1.83
CA ALA A 297 -1.44 15.68 2.78
C ALA A 297 -0.02 15.90 3.32
N VAL A 298 0.92 16.29 2.46
CA VAL A 298 2.30 16.67 2.86
C VAL A 298 2.28 17.84 3.84
N GLU A 299 1.51 18.90 3.55
CA GLU A 299 1.36 20.04 4.47
C GLU A 299 0.82 19.62 5.84
N ALA A 300 -0.19 18.75 5.87
CA ALA A 300 -0.77 18.24 7.11
C ALA A 300 0.24 17.40 7.92
N PHE A 301 0.98 16.48 7.29
CA PHE A 301 2.00 15.70 8.00
C PHE A 301 3.19 16.56 8.46
N ASN A 302 3.60 17.55 7.68
CA ASN A 302 4.61 18.53 8.11
C ASN A 302 4.14 19.36 9.30
N ALA A 303 2.86 19.77 9.33
CA ALA A 303 2.28 20.44 10.49
C ALA A 303 2.31 19.54 11.73
N ALA A 304 1.96 18.26 11.60
CA ALA A 304 2.07 17.30 12.71
C ALA A 304 3.52 17.12 13.19
N LEU A 305 4.49 17.00 12.25
CA LEU A 305 5.92 16.90 12.54
C LEU A 305 6.50 18.16 13.19
N SER A 306 5.94 19.35 12.92
CA SER A 306 6.37 20.57 13.60
C SER A 306 6.12 20.54 15.12
N VAL A 307 5.15 19.73 15.56
CA VAL A 307 4.84 19.48 16.97
C VAL A 307 5.58 18.25 17.50
N ARG A 308 5.72 17.21 16.67
CA ARG A 308 6.37 15.93 17.02
C ARG A 308 7.50 15.58 16.03
N PRO A 309 8.65 16.27 16.10
CA PRO A 309 9.72 16.11 15.10
C PRO A 309 10.44 14.74 15.14
N GLU A 310 10.29 14.01 16.24
CA GLU A 310 10.91 12.68 16.46
C GLU A 310 9.89 11.53 16.29
N ASP A 311 8.69 11.81 15.79
CA ASP A 311 7.69 10.77 15.52
C ASP A 311 8.01 10.06 14.19
N TYR A 312 8.64 8.90 14.29
CA TYR A 312 9.02 8.07 13.14
C TYR A 312 7.82 7.59 12.32
N LEU A 313 6.62 7.46 12.91
CA LEU A 313 5.41 7.08 12.19
C LEU A 313 4.94 8.23 11.29
N LEU A 314 5.04 9.48 11.77
CA LEU A 314 4.75 10.65 10.95
C LEU A 314 5.74 10.81 9.79
N TRP A 315 7.03 10.60 10.02
CA TRP A 315 8.03 10.60 8.94
C TRP A 315 7.73 9.55 7.87
N ASN A 316 7.34 8.33 8.25
CA ASN A 316 6.93 7.31 7.29
C ASN A 316 5.64 7.67 6.55
N ARG A 317 4.65 8.30 7.21
CA ARG A 317 3.43 8.78 6.53
C ARG A 317 3.73 9.90 5.54
N LEU A 318 4.65 10.80 5.89
CA LEU A 318 5.14 11.83 4.97
C LEU A 318 5.81 11.21 3.75
N GLY A 319 6.73 10.26 3.96
CA GLY A 319 7.39 9.53 2.88
C GLY A 319 6.38 8.81 1.97
N ALA A 320 5.40 8.10 2.55
CA ALA A 320 4.35 7.41 1.78
C ALA A 320 3.53 8.38 0.94
N THR A 321 3.19 9.54 1.51
CA THR A 321 2.45 10.58 0.80
C THR A 321 3.25 11.16 -0.36
N LEU A 322 4.56 11.42 -0.15
CA LEU A 322 5.45 11.93 -1.18
C LEU A 322 5.62 10.93 -2.32
N ALA A 323 5.86 9.66 -2.01
CA ALA A 323 5.99 8.60 -3.01
C ALA A 323 4.70 8.42 -3.83
N ASN A 324 3.52 8.43 -3.17
CA ASN A 324 2.23 8.35 -3.85
C ASN A 324 1.92 9.58 -4.72
N GLY A 325 2.52 10.73 -4.40
CA GLY A 325 2.47 11.96 -5.18
C GLY A 325 3.57 12.09 -6.22
N ASP A 326 4.21 10.98 -6.63
CA ASP A 326 5.31 10.92 -7.61
C ASP A 326 6.58 11.69 -7.21
N ARG A 327 6.79 11.97 -5.92
CA ARG A 327 7.97 12.66 -5.36
C ARG A 327 8.88 11.68 -4.61
N SER A 328 9.34 10.65 -5.32
CA SER A 328 10.09 9.52 -4.71
C SER A 328 11.44 9.93 -4.12
N GLU A 329 12.13 10.93 -4.68
CA GLU A 329 13.41 11.44 -4.15
C GLU A 329 13.22 12.03 -2.74
N GLU A 330 12.22 12.89 -2.55
CA GLU A 330 11.90 13.48 -1.24
C GLU A 330 11.35 12.43 -0.27
N ALA A 331 10.66 11.41 -0.78
CA ALA A 331 10.18 10.30 0.04
C ALA A 331 11.33 9.52 0.70
N VAL A 332 12.45 9.32 -0.02
CA VAL A 332 13.65 8.66 0.49
C VAL A 332 14.20 9.37 1.71
N GLU A 333 14.25 10.71 1.71
CA GLU A 333 14.70 11.49 2.86
C GLU A 333 13.82 11.26 4.09
N ALA A 334 12.49 11.31 3.90
CA ALA A 334 11.53 11.08 4.97
C ALA A 334 11.61 9.65 5.54
N TYR A 335 11.76 8.63 4.70
CA TYR A 335 11.95 7.25 5.17
C TYR A 335 13.30 7.04 5.85
N THR A 336 14.35 7.67 5.33
CA THR A 336 15.67 7.62 5.95
C THR A 336 15.59 8.20 7.36
N ARG A 337 14.91 9.33 7.54
CA ARG A 337 14.67 9.92 8.86
C ARG A 337 13.85 9.01 9.78
N ALA A 338 12.82 8.34 9.26
CA ALA A 338 12.05 7.36 10.04
C ALA A 338 12.92 6.18 10.50
N LEU A 339 13.82 5.70 9.64
CA LEU A 339 14.73 4.57 9.92
C LEU A 339 15.92 4.96 10.81
N GLU A 340 16.33 6.23 10.81
CA GLU A 340 17.28 6.77 11.80
C GLU A 340 16.70 6.73 13.21
N LEU A 341 15.42 7.12 13.35
CA LEU A 341 14.70 7.13 14.61
C LEU A 341 14.33 5.72 15.08
N GLN A 342 13.91 4.86 14.14
CA GLN A 342 13.53 3.48 14.41
C GLN A 342 14.10 2.52 13.34
N PRO A 343 15.33 2.00 13.53
CA PRO A 343 15.98 1.10 12.57
C PRO A 343 15.22 -0.22 12.35
N GLY A 344 14.44 -0.64 13.33
CA GLY A 344 13.60 -1.85 13.27
C GLY A 344 12.32 -1.69 12.46
N PHE A 345 12.02 -0.50 11.92
CA PHE A 345 10.75 -0.19 11.27
C PHE A 345 10.62 -0.84 9.88
N ILE A 346 10.13 -2.08 9.85
CA ILE A 346 10.01 -2.92 8.65
C ILE A 346 9.19 -2.22 7.55
N ARG A 347 8.04 -1.64 7.90
CA ARG A 347 7.17 -0.88 6.98
C ARG A 347 7.93 0.25 6.25
N SER A 348 8.69 1.07 6.98
CA SER A 348 9.42 2.18 6.37
C SER A 348 10.56 1.69 5.47
N ARG A 349 11.17 0.55 5.81
CA ARG A 349 12.21 -0.07 5.00
C ARG A 349 11.64 -0.67 3.70
N TYR A 350 10.47 -1.29 3.79
CA TYR A 350 9.71 -1.73 2.63
C TYR A 350 9.36 -0.53 1.71
N ASN A 351 8.80 0.54 2.28
CA ASN A 351 8.42 1.73 1.52
C ASN A 351 9.62 2.45 0.87
N LEU A 352 10.78 2.44 1.53
CA LEU A 352 12.03 2.93 0.95
C LEU A 352 12.42 2.09 -0.28
N GLY A 353 12.33 0.76 -0.20
CA GLY A 353 12.56 -0.13 -1.34
C GLY A 353 11.62 0.14 -2.52
N ILE A 354 10.34 0.40 -2.25
CA ILE A 354 9.35 0.79 -3.28
C ILE A 354 9.75 2.11 -3.96
N SER A 355 10.21 3.09 -3.18
CA SER A 355 10.66 4.38 -3.73
C SER A 355 11.91 4.22 -4.59
N CYS A 356 12.82 3.32 -4.22
CA CYS A 356 13.97 2.95 -5.04
C CYS A 356 13.54 2.32 -6.37
N ILE A 357 12.52 1.45 -6.39
CA ILE A 357 11.94 0.93 -7.65
C ILE A 357 11.46 2.07 -8.54
N ASN A 358 10.69 3.02 -7.99
CA ASN A 358 10.14 4.14 -8.74
C ASN A 358 11.21 5.03 -9.38
N MET A 359 12.41 5.08 -8.79
CA MET A 359 13.54 5.84 -9.32
C MET A 359 14.46 5.02 -10.24
N GLY A 360 14.17 3.74 -10.48
CA GLY A 360 15.04 2.85 -11.26
C GLY A 360 16.24 2.26 -10.49
N ALA A 361 16.35 2.54 -9.18
CA ALA A 361 17.41 2.05 -8.30
C ALA A 361 17.10 0.63 -7.81
N HIS A 362 17.03 -0.34 -8.74
CA HIS A 362 16.52 -1.69 -8.48
C HIS A 362 17.42 -2.51 -7.54
N ARG A 363 18.74 -2.26 -7.54
CA ARG A 363 19.70 -2.95 -6.67
C ARG A 363 19.54 -2.51 -5.23
N GLU A 364 19.40 -1.22 -5.00
CA GLU A 364 19.14 -0.62 -3.70
C GLU A 364 17.78 -1.09 -3.17
N ALA A 365 16.75 -1.12 -4.04
CA ALA A 365 15.44 -1.65 -3.69
C ALA A 365 15.51 -3.10 -3.17
N ALA A 366 16.16 -3.99 -3.92
CA ALA A 366 16.36 -5.38 -3.51
C ALA A 366 17.11 -5.47 -2.17
N GLY A 367 18.15 -4.67 -1.96
CA GLY A 367 18.88 -4.61 -0.69
C GLY A 367 18.00 -4.19 0.50
N HIS A 368 17.10 -3.22 0.32
CA HIS A 368 16.16 -2.80 1.35
C HIS A 368 15.14 -3.90 1.68
N PHE A 369 14.58 -4.59 0.68
CA PHE A 369 13.67 -5.71 0.92
C PHE A 369 14.36 -6.88 1.62
N LEU A 370 15.58 -7.23 1.22
CA LEU A 370 16.37 -8.27 1.87
C LEU A 370 16.65 -7.94 3.34
N THR A 371 16.99 -6.67 3.62
CA THR A 371 17.17 -6.21 5.00
C THR A 371 15.87 -6.31 5.80
N ALA A 372 14.72 -5.94 5.22
CA ALA A 372 13.42 -6.05 5.88
C ALA A 372 13.05 -7.52 6.19
N LEU A 373 13.28 -8.44 5.25
CA LEU A 373 13.08 -9.88 5.44
C LEU A 373 14.04 -10.45 6.51
N SER A 374 15.30 -10.00 6.52
CA SER A 374 16.28 -10.38 7.53
C SER A 374 15.85 -9.91 8.93
N LEU A 375 15.30 -8.70 9.05
CA LEU A 375 14.72 -8.21 10.31
C LEU A 375 13.56 -9.09 10.77
N GLN A 376 12.63 -9.46 9.87
CA GLN A 376 11.54 -10.40 10.18
C GLN A 376 12.05 -11.77 10.63
N ARG A 377 13.14 -12.26 10.02
CA ARG A 377 13.74 -13.56 10.34
C ARG A 377 14.36 -13.63 11.74
N LYS A 378 14.81 -12.51 12.33
CA LYS A 378 15.59 -12.49 13.58
C LYS A 378 14.83 -13.00 14.83
N SER A 379 13.56 -13.40 14.72
CA SER A 379 12.88 -14.18 15.77
C SER A 379 13.69 -15.45 16.09
N ARG A 380 13.90 -15.73 17.38
CA ARG A 380 14.83 -16.77 17.90
C ARG A 380 14.56 -18.22 17.44
N SER A 381 13.51 -18.48 16.67
CA SER A 381 13.25 -19.80 16.13
C SER A 381 13.88 -19.99 14.75
N ARG A 382 15.10 -20.54 14.74
CA ARG A 382 15.81 -21.01 13.55
C ARG A 382 15.06 -22.12 12.78
N GLN A 383 13.96 -22.64 13.34
CA GLN A 383 13.16 -23.71 12.76
C GLN A 383 11.88 -23.23 12.05
N LEU A 384 11.48 -21.96 12.20
CA LEU A 384 10.20 -21.42 11.69
C LEU A 384 10.34 -20.33 10.62
N SER A 385 11.57 -20.06 10.14
CA SER A 385 11.89 -18.88 9.30
C SER A 385 11.19 -18.84 7.93
N HIS A 386 10.60 -19.95 7.46
CA HIS A 386 9.95 -19.99 6.15
C HIS A 386 8.48 -19.55 6.15
N GLN A 387 7.82 -19.44 7.30
CA GLN A 387 6.34 -19.35 7.34
C GLN A 387 5.76 -17.99 7.73
N VAL A 388 6.56 -17.04 8.22
CA VAL A 388 6.07 -15.72 8.64
C VAL A 388 7.05 -14.60 8.26
N MET A 389 7.30 -14.48 6.96
CA MET A 389 7.80 -13.25 6.36
C MET A 389 6.69 -12.65 5.51
N SER A 390 6.61 -11.33 5.44
CA SER A 390 5.54 -10.65 4.70
C SER A 390 5.62 -11.01 3.21
N GLY A 391 4.59 -11.69 2.69
CA GLY A 391 4.48 -12.06 1.27
C GLY A 391 4.53 -10.84 0.34
N ASN A 392 4.11 -9.66 0.82
CA ASN A 392 4.24 -8.39 0.11
C ASN A 392 5.71 -8.04 -0.16
N ILE A 393 6.58 -8.20 0.84
CA ILE A 393 8.01 -7.89 0.74
C ILE A 393 8.70 -8.86 -0.23
N TRP A 394 8.39 -10.16 -0.15
CA TRP A 394 8.87 -11.14 -1.12
C TRP A 394 8.40 -10.85 -2.55
N THR A 395 7.18 -10.36 -2.71
CA THR A 395 6.64 -9.96 -4.02
C THR A 395 7.37 -8.75 -4.57
N ALA A 396 7.58 -7.71 -3.78
CA ALA A 396 8.33 -6.53 -4.18
C ALA A 396 9.80 -6.85 -4.49
N LEU A 397 10.42 -7.74 -3.71
CA LEU A 397 11.77 -8.24 -3.98
C LEU A 397 11.86 -8.95 -5.34
N ARG A 398 10.90 -9.82 -5.66
CA ARG A 398 10.86 -10.50 -6.98
C ARG A 398 10.74 -9.50 -8.12
N ILE A 399 9.94 -8.44 -7.96
CA ILE A 399 9.83 -7.35 -8.95
C ILE A 399 11.17 -6.62 -9.10
N ALA A 400 11.82 -6.27 -7.99
CA ALA A 400 13.14 -5.61 -8.05
C ALA A 400 14.20 -6.50 -8.72
N LEU A 401 14.20 -7.80 -8.44
CA LEU A 401 15.15 -8.75 -9.02
C LEU A 401 14.88 -9.03 -10.50
N SER A 402 13.61 -9.04 -10.95
CA SER A 402 13.29 -9.16 -12.37
C SER A 402 13.77 -7.94 -13.16
N MET A 403 13.78 -6.76 -12.56
CA MET A 403 14.30 -5.53 -13.17
C MET A 403 15.84 -5.44 -13.17
N LEU A 404 16.54 -6.39 -12.54
CA LEU A 404 18.00 -6.48 -12.52
C LEU A 404 18.57 -7.47 -13.55
N ASP A 405 17.71 -8.18 -14.28
CA ASP A 405 18.09 -9.24 -15.22
C ASP A 405 19.03 -10.30 -14.62
N GLN A 406 18.78 -10.68 -13.36
CA GLN A 406 19.53 -11.73 -12.65
C GLN A 406 18.63 -12.96 -12.40
N PRO A 407 18.50 -13.88 -13.38
CA PRO A 407 17.54 -14.99 -13.31
C PRO A 407 17.82 -15.96 -12.16
N GLU A 408 19.08 -16.14 -11.77
CA GLU A 408 19.47 -16.98 -10.64
C GLU A 408 18.95 -16.42 -9.31
N LEU A 409 19.04 -15.10 -9.12
CA LEU A 409 18.53 -14.42 -7.93
C LEU A 409 17.01 -14.41 -7.90
N PHE A 410 16.37 -14.21 -9.05
CA PHE A 410 14.92 -14.32 -9.16
C PHE A 410 14.42 -15.73 -8.77
N GLN A 411 15.11 -16.78 -9.22
CA GLN A 411 14.78 -18.14 -8.86
C GLN A 411 14.99 -18.41 -7.37
N ALA A 412 16.07 -17.89 -6.77
CA ALA A 412 16.29 -17.95 -5.33
C ALA A 412 15.16 -17.25 -4.55
N ALA A 413 14.67 -16.11 -5.04
CA ALA A 413 13.53 -15.43 -4.43
C ALA A 413 12.21 -16.20 -4.57
N ASN A 414 12.00 -16.95 -5.67
CA ASN A 414 10.81 -17.79 -5.83
C ASN A 414 10.76 -18.96 -4.84
N ILE A 415 11.91 -19.52 -4.47
CA ILE A 415 12.00 -20.59 -3.48
C ILE A 415 12.20 -20.07 -2.04
N GLY A 416 12.33 -18.74 -1.87
CA GLY A 416 12.51 -18.11 -0.56
C GLY A 416 13.90 -18.33 0.06
N ASP A 417 14.95 -18.53 -0.76
CA ASP A 417 16.33 -18.71 -0.28
C ASP A 417 16.95 -17.34 0.09
N LEU A 418 16.59 -16.86 1.27
CA LEU A 418 17.07 -15.58 1.78
C LEU A 418 18.59 -15.59 2.00
N ASP A 419 19.20 -16.72 2.38
CA ASP A 419 20.64 -16.77 2.66
C ASP A 419 21.49 -16.64 1.39
N LEU A 420 21.06 -17.23 0.28
CA LEU A 420 21.71 -17.00 -1.01
C LEU A 420 21.60 -15.53 -1.44
N LEU A 421 20.40 -14.96 -1.29
CA LEU A 421 20.16 -13.57 -1.69
C LEU A 421 20.94 -12.57 -0.83
N MET A 422 21.01 -12.78 0.49
CA MET A 422 21.79 -11.94 1.40
C MET A 422 23.29 -11.96 1.04
N ARG A 423 23.84 -13.14 0.74
CA ARG A 423 25.21 -13.31 0.22
C ARG A 423 25.43 -12.55 -1.08
N ALA A 424 24.52 -12.69 -2.03
CA ALA A 424 24.63 -12.06 -3.35
C ALA A 424 24.65 -10.51 -3.29
N PHE A 425 24.06 -9.93 -2.24
CA PHE A 425 24.02 -8.48 -2.01
C PHE A 425 25.06 -8.00 -0.99
N ASN A 426 25.96 -8.87 -0.51
CA ASN A 426 26.94 -8.57 0.54
C ASN A 426 26.29 -8.00 1.82
N LEU A 427 25.12 -8.55 2.18
CA LEU A 427 24.36 -8.14 3.37
C LEU A 427 24.53 -9.10 4.55
N ASP A 428 25.37 -10.11 4.41
CA ASP A 428 25.70 -11.03 5.49
C ASP A 428 26.29 -10.26 6.68
N MET A 429 25.67 -10.42 7.84
CA MET A 429 26.19 -10.05 9.16
C MET A 429 26.62 -11.29 9.91
#